data_AF-A0A2R6LEI6-F1
#
_entry.id   AF-A0A2R6LEI6-F1
#
_cell.length_a   1.000
_cell.length_b   1.000
_cell.length_c   1.000
_cell.angle_alpha   90.00
_cell.angle_beta   90.00
_cell.angle_gamma   90.00
#
_symmetry.space_group_name_H-M   'P 1'
#
loop_
_entity.id
_entity.type
_entity.pdbx_description
1 polymer ?
#
loop_
_entity_poly.entity_id
_entity_poly.type
_entity_poly.pdbx_seq_one_letter_code
_entity_poly.pdbx_strand_id
1 'polypeptide(L)'
;MLHGGSEVWSDVAERLEKPRSTHAEVNLGRIERYARADETVVVPGKVLGSGALRKEVTVAAVDFSSTARTKIDQAGEAIELEQALEDNPDGADVRVIR
;
A
#
# COMPACT_ATOMS: atom_id res chain seq x y z
N MET A 1 23.86 -5.08 12.99
CA MET A 1 22.57 -4.46 13.36
C MET A 1 21.93 -3.99 12.06
N LEU A 2 20.87 -4.66 11.63
CA LEU A 2 20.24 -4.49 10.32
C LEU A 2 19.44 -3.18 10.32
N HIS A 3 19.86 -2.18 9.53
CA HIS A 3 19.15 -0.90 9.35
C HIS A 3 18.39 -0.92 8.02
N GLY A 4 17.52 -1.90 7.78
CA GLY A 4 16.75 -1.99 6.54
C GLY A 4 15.38 -1.32 6.61
N GLY A 5 14.78 -1.25 7.81
CA GLY A 5 13.40 -0.82 7.99
C GLY A 5 13.12 0.65 7.90
N SER A 6 14.11 1.45 8.30
CA SER A 6 14.06 2.90 8.17
C SER A 6 14.03 3.36 6.72
N GLU A 7 14.58 2.58 5.77
CA GLU A 7 14.73 3.02 4.38
C GLU A 7 13.39 3.06 3.64
N VAL A 8 12.53 2.05 3.80
CA VAL A 8 11.24 2.01 3.11
C VAL A 8 10.32 3.13 3.59
N TRP A 9 10.19 3.30 4.91
CA TRP A 9 9.34 4.35 5.46
C TRP A 9 9.88 5.76 5.17
N SER A 10 11.21 5.94 5.15
CA SER A 10 11.81 7.20 4.73
C SER A 10 11.54 7.51 3.24
N ASP A 11 11.63 6.50 2.38
CA ASP A 11 11.33 6.60 0.95
C ASP A 11 9.82 6.83 0.69
N VAL A 12 8.94 6.27 1.51
CA VAL A 12 7.50 6.59 1.51
C VAL A 12 7.28 8.04 1.95
N ALA A 13 7.91 8.47 3.05
CA ALA A 13 7.79 9.82 3.58
C ALA A 13 8.25 10.89 2.57
N GLU A 14 9.42 10.71 1.94
CA GLU A 14 9.94 11.65 0.93
C GLU A 14 8.96 11.84 -0.25
N ARG A 15 8.15 10.83 -0.56
CA ARG A 15 7.11 10.94 -1.58
C ARG A 15 5.88 11.69 -1.07
N LEU A 16 5.49 11.45 0.17
CA LEU A 16 4.33 12.11 0.76
C LEU A 16 4.58 13.58 1.08
N GLU A 17 5.85 13.97 1.27
CA GLU A 17 6.27 15.38 1.38
C GLU A 17 6.03 16.18 0.10
N LYS A 18 5.93 15.52 -1.07
CA LYS A 18 5.65 16.18 -2.35
C LYS A 18 4.17 16.60 -2.44
N PRO A 19 3.82 17.56 -3.32
CA PRO A 19 2.43 17.97 -3.50
C PRO A 19 1.51 16.78 -3.81
N ARG A 20 0.29 16.80 -3.23
CA ARG A 20 -0.70 15.71 -3.37
C ARG A 20 -1.01 15.31 -4.82
N SER A 21 -0.91 16.25 -5.77
CA SER A 21 -1.10 15.98 -7.21
C SER A 21 -0.05 15.04 -7.81
N THR A 22 1.05 14.79 -7.09
CA THR A 22 2.15 13.91 -7.49
C THR A 22 2.17 12.59 -6.74
N HIS A 23 1.29 12.41 -5.76
CA HIS A 23 1.17 11.15 -5.01
C HIS A 23 0.66 10.03 -5.93
N ALA A 24 0.97 8.79 -5.57
CA ALA A 24 0.59 7.65 -6.40
C ALA A 24 -0.94 7.52 -6.50
N GLU A 25 -1.44 7.15 -7.69
CA GLU A 25 -2.81 6.68 -7.88
C GLU A 25 -2.77 5.29 -8.50
N VAL A 26 -3.04 4.27 -7.67
CA VAL A 26 -2.85 2.86 -8.04
C VAL A 26 -4.20 2.16 -8.17
N ASN A 27 -4.44 1.55 -9.32
CA ASN A 27 -5.63 0.72 -9.51
C ASN A 27 -5.42 -0.73 -9.01
N LEU A 28 -6.48 -1.38 -8.52
CA LEU A 28 -6.45 -2.78 -8.04
C LEU A 28 -5.81 -3.75 -9.04
N GLY A 29 -6.05 -3.58 -10.34
CA GLY A 29 -5.44 -4.43 -11.36
C GLY A 29 -3.90 -4.35 -11.40
N ARG A 30 -3.31 -3.22 -10.98
CA ARG A 30 -1.85 -3.09 -10.83
C ARG A 30 -1.36 -3.85 -9.59
N ILE A 31 -2.08 -3.71 -8.47
CA ILE A 31 -1.78 -4.47 -7.24
C ILE A 31 -1.86 -5.96 -7.53
N GLU A 32 -2.96 -6.45 -8.10
CA GLU A 32 -3.13 -7.86 -8.48
C GLU A 32 -1.99 -8.37 -9.38
N ARG A 33 -1.48 -7.55 -10.30
CA ARG A 33 -0.40 -7.99 -11.20
C ARG A 33 0.93 -8.20 -10.48
N TYR A 34 1.27 -7.33 -9.54
CA TYR A 34 2.61 -7.28 -8.95
C TYR A 34 2.69 -7.79 -7.52
N ALA A 35 1.56 -7.88 -6.84
CA ALA A 35 1.51 -8.37 -5.49
C ALA A 35 1.67 -9.90 -5.44
N ARG A 36 2.19 -10.40 -4.33
CA ARG A 36 2.23 -11.82 -3.94
C ARG A 36 1.16 -12.05 -2.88
N ALA A 37 0.59 -13.25 -2.86
CA ALA A 37 -0.32 -13.61 -1.78
C ALA A 37 0.40 -13.52 -0.42
N ASP A 38 -0.37 -13.17 0.61
CA ASP A 38 0.08 -13.07 2.00
C ASP A 38 1.16 -11.99 2.24
N GLU A 39 1.29 -11.00 1.35
CA GLU A 39 2.24 -9.89 1.51
C GLU A 39 1.53 -8.56 1.84
N THR A 40 2.27 -7.64 2.46
CA THR A 40 1.82 -6.25 2.68
C THR A 40 2.25 -5.36 1.53
N VAL A 41 1.28 -4.76 0.85
CA VAL A 41 1.48 -3.78 -0.23
C VAL A 41 1.30 -2.37 0.32
N VAL A 42 2.33 -1.54 0.18
CA VAL A 42 2.31 -0.13 0.55
C VAL A 42 2.12 0.74 -0.69
N VAL A 43 1.11 1.61 -0.69
CA VAL A 43 0.86 2.61 -1.72
C VAL A 43 1.03 4.01 -1.12
N PRO A 44 2.06 4.78 -1.51
CA PRO A 44 2.29 6.14 -1.03
C PRO A 44 1.36 7.13 -1.77
N GLY A 45 0.06 6.95 -1.58
CA GLY A 45 -1.00 7.71 -2.25
C GLY A 45 -2.34 6.99 -2.19
N LYS A 46 -3.17 7.21 -3.21
CA LYS A 46 -4.55 6.71 -3.26
C LYS A 46 -4.68 5.40 -4.05
N VAL A 47 -5.51 4.49 -3.54
CA VAL A 47 -5.90 3.27 -4.27
C VAL A 47 -7.29 3.44 -4.90
N LEU A 48 -7.40 3.07 -6.18
CA LEU A 48 -8.59 3.22 -7.01
C LEU A 48 -9.14 1.84 -7.44
N GLY A 49 -10.47 1.75 -7.56
CA GLY A 49 -11.18 0.48 -7.69
C GLY A 49 -11.16 -0.20 -9.07
N SER A 50 -10.37 0.26 -10.05
CA SER A 50 -10.34 -0.37 -11.38
C SER A 50 -9.59 -1.71 -11.38
N GLY A 51 -10.16 -2.70 -12.06
CA GLY A 51 -9.68 -4.08 -12.02
C GLY A 51 -10.29 -4.91 -10.89
N ALA A 52 -9.67 -6.05 -10.65
CA ALA A 52 -10.04 -7.00 -9.60
C ALA A 52 -8.78 -7.32 -8.78
N LEU A 53 -8.98 -7.51 -7.48
CA LEU A 53 -7.99 -8.07 -6.56
C LEU A 53 -8.53 -9.42 -6.11
N ARG A 54 -7.74 -10.48 -6.29
CA ARG A 54 -8.12 -11.86 -5.91
C ARG A 54 -7.14 -12.46 -4.92
N LYS A 55 -5.92 -11.95 -4.88
CA LYS A 55 -4.91 -12.34 -3.91
C LYS A 55 -5.28 -11.80 -2.54
N GLU A 56 -5.12 -12.65 -1.54
CA GLU A 56 -5.18 -12.24 -0.13
C GLU A 56 -3.93 -11.42 0.16
N VAL A 57 -4.10 -10.11 0.30
CA VAL A 57 -3.03 -9.15 0.56
C VAL A 57 -3.54 -8.08 1.51
N THR A 58 -2.65 -7.58 2.35
CA THR A 58 -2.90 -6.36 3.13
C THR A 58 -2.45 -5.17 2.28
N VAL A 59 -3.35 -4.25 1.99
CA VAL A 59 -3.04 -3.01 1.24
C VAL A 59 -3.07 -1.84 2.22
N ALA A 60 -1.91 -1.24 2.43
CA ALA A 60 -1.73 -0.03 3.22
C ALA A 60 -1.62 1.19 2.28
N ALA A 61 -2.47 2.19 2.46
CA ALA A 61 -2.45 3.40 1.62
C ALA A 61 -2.91 4.64 2.37
N VAL A 62 -2.59 5.81 1.82
CA VAL A 62 -3.02 7.12 2.35
C VAL A 62 -4.53 7.28 2.25
N ASP A 63 -5.12 6.79 1.15
CA ASP A 63 -6.56 6.88 0.93
C ASP A 63 -7.02 5.77 -0.03
N PHE A 64 -8.31 5.46 0.04
CA PHE A 64 -8.97 4.49 -0.83
C PHE A 64 -10.22 5.11 -1.43
N SER A 65 -10.49 4.83 -2.70
CA SER A 65 -11.88 5.00 -3.16
C SER A 65 -12.79 3.99 -2.45
N SER A 66 -14.07 4.32 -2.30
CA SER A 66 -15.05 3.41 -1.69
C SER A 66 -15.05 2.04 -2.39
N THR A 67 -15.07 2.03 -3.73
CA THR A 67 -14.98 0.81 -4.53
C THR A 67 -13.69 0.03 -4.30
N ALA A 68 -12.55 0.72 -4.11
CA ALA A 68 -11.29 0.04 -3.83
C ALA A 68 -11.35 -0.68 -2.49
N ARG A 69 -11.71 0.04 -1.41
CA ARG A 69 -11.84 -0.53 -0.06
C ARG A 69 -12.78 -1.74 -0.06
N THR A 70 -13.98 -1.60 -0.60
CA THR A 70 -14.94 -2.71 -0.71
C THR A 70 -14.39 -3.94 -1.43
N LYS A 71 -13.64 -3.76 -2.52
CA LYS A 71 -13.08 -4.89 -3.28
C LYS A 71 -11.86 -5.51 -2.59
N ILE A 72 -11.09 -4.72 -1.86
CA ILE A 72 -9.96 -5.22 -1.08
C ILE A 72 -10.50 -6.06 0.09
N ASP A 73 -11.45 -5.52 0.86
CA ASP A 73 -12.04 -6.22 2.02
C ASP A 73 -12.78 -7.52 1.67
N GLN A 74 -13.05 -7.76 0.38
CA GLN A 74 -13.62 -9.03 -0.11
C GLN A 74 -12.58 -10.14 -0.32
N ALA A 75 -11.30 -9.78 -0.44
CA ALA A 75 -10.22 -10.72 -0.78
C ALA A 75 -9.05 -10.67 0.23
N GLY A 76 -8.87 -9.55 0.93
CA GLY A 76 -7.80 -9.29 1.87
C GLY A 76 -8.20 -8.13 2.78
N GLU A 77 -7.27 -7.23 3.07
CA GLU A 77 -7.49 -6.18 4.08
C GLU A 77 -7.00 -4.81 3.60
N ALA A 78 -7.82 -3.77 3.73
CA ALA A 78 -7.42 -2.39 3.50
C ALA A 78 -7.15 -1.67 4.83
N ILE A 79 -5.91 -1.28 5.07
CA ILE A 79 -5.49 -0.53 6.28
C ILE A 79 -4.97 0.86 5.92
N GLU A 80 -5.00 1.77 6.88
CA GLU A 80 -4.35 3.07 6.74
C GLU A 80 -2.83 2.92 6.77
N LEU A 81 -2.13 3.81 6.07
CA LEU A 81 -0.68 3.76 5.96
C LEU A 81 -0.01 3.93 7.33
N GLU A 82 -0.59 4.77 8.18
CA GLU A 82 -0.18 5.03 9.56
C GLU A 82 -0.22 3.76 10.39
N GLN A 83 -1.30 2.97 10.26
CA GLN A 83 -1.43 1.69 10.95
C GLN A 83 -0.33 0.71 10.51
N ALA A 84 -0.03 0.65 9.21
CA ALA A 84 1.04 -0.23 8.71
C ALA A 84 2.43 0.15 9.26
N LEU A 85 2.68 1.44 9.46
CA LEU A 85 3.90 1.93 10.10
C LEU A 85 3.96 1.56 11.58
N GLU A 86 2.84 1.66 12.29
CA GLU A 86 2.74 1.28 13.71
C GLU A 86 2.93 -0.23 13.91
N ASP A 87 2.31 -1.05 13.06
CA ASP A 87 2.37 -2.51 13.12
C ASP A 87 3.71 -3.09 12.63
N ASN A 88 4.38 -2.41 11.69
CA ASN A 88 5.65 -2.83 11.11
C ASN A 88 6.64 -1.65 10.97
N PRO A 89 7.15 -1.08 12.08
CA PRO A 89 8.05 0.07 12.05
C PRO A 89 9.40 -0.26 11.38
N ASP A 90 9.78 -1.53 11.35
CA ASP A 90 10.98 -2.03 10.69
C ASP A 90 10.76 -2.31 9.19
N GLY A 91 9.59 -2.00 8.62
CA GLY A 91 9.33 -2.06 7.17
C GLY A 91 9.72 -3.40 6.53
N ALA A 92 9.70 -4.49 7.30
CA ALA A 92 10.16 -5.79 6.85
C ALA A 92 9.13 -6.42 5.92
N ASP A 93 9.60 -7.05 4.84
CA ASP A 93 8.77 -7.82 3.91
C ASP A 93 7.57 -7.05 3.30
N VAL A 94 7.69 -5.72 3.17
CA VAL A 94 6.69 -4.89 2.48
C VAL A 94 7.04 -4.67 1.01
N ARG A 95 6.01 -4.51 0.17
CA ARG A 95 6.15 -4.14 -1.25
C ARG A 95 5.56 -2.76 -1.51
N VAL A 96 6.40 -1.81 -1.91
CA VAL A 96 5.91 -0.50 -2.37
C VAL A 96 5.43 -0.60 -3.83
N ILE A 97 4.17 -0.23 -4.10
CA ILE A 97 3.59 -0.13 -5.44
C ILE A 97 3.16 1.30 -5.72
N ARG A 98 3.45 1.79 -6.92
CA ARG A 98 3.06 3.11 -7.42
C ARG A 98 2.65 3.05 -8.88
#